data_AF-A0A6N7EQP1-F1
#
_entry.id   AF-A0A6N7EQP1-F1
#
_cell.length_a   1.000
_cell.length_b   1.000
_cell.length_c   1.000
_cell.angle_alpha   90.00
_cell.angle_beta   90.00
_cell.angle_gamma   90.00
#
_symmetry.space_group_name_H-M   'P 1'
#
loop_
_entity.id
_entity.type
_entity.pdbx_description
1 polymer ?
#
loop_
_entity_poly.entity_id
_entity_poly.type
_entity_poly.pdbx_seq_one_letter_code
_entity_poly.pdbx_strand_id
1 'polypeptide(L)' 'GPAEAMRAAADAATAGAEATEPLVATKGRASYLGERSAGHRDPGAQSSALLLVAAAEAAEAQA' A
#
# COMPACT_ATOMS: atom_id res chain seq x y z
N GLY A 1 -13.44 16.30 4.95
CA GLY A 1 -14.65 15.47 5.18
C GLY A 1 -14.36 13.99 4.97
N PRO A 2 -15.34 13.06 5.03
CA PRO A 2 -15.07 11.62 4.84
C PRO A 2 -14.35 11.28 3.52
N ALA A 3 -14.73 11.92 2.41
CA ALA A 3 -14.07 11.74 1.11
C ALA A 3 -12.58 12.18 1.14
N GLU A 4 -12.30 13.35 1.69
CA GLU A 4 -10.94 13.87 1.87
C GLU A 4 -10.08 12.98 2.77
N ALA A 5 -10.65 12.42 3.84
CA ALA A 5 -9.97 11.47 4.71
C ALA A 5 -9.62 10.17 3.97
N MET A 6 -10.51 9.68 3.11
CA MET A 6 -10.24 8.50 2.28
C MET A 6 -9.18 8.79 1.21
N ARG A 7 -9.22 9.98 0.58
CA ARG A 7 -8.17 10.41 -0.35
C ARG A 7 -6.79 10.44 0.32
N ALA A 8 -6.69 11.05 1.50
CA ALA A 8 -5.44 11.06 2.27
C ALA A 8 -4.96 9.65 2.64
N ALA A 9 -5.88 8.74 2.97
CA ALA A 9 -5.55 7.34 3.25
C ALA A 9 -5.04 6.60 2.01
N ALA A 10 -5.64 6.83 0.84
CA ALA A 10 -5.20 6.26 -0.43
C ALA A 10 -3.78 6.72 -0.81
N ASP A 11 -3.50 8.02 -0.65
CA ASP A 11 -2.19 8.59 -0.94
C ASP A 11 -1.12 8.02 0.01
N ALA A 12 -1.42 7.97 1.31
CA ALA A 12 -0.52 7.41 2.30
C ALA A 12 -0.25 5.92 2.09
N ALA A 13 -1.27 5.14 1.70
CA ALA A 13 -1.10 3.72 1.43
C ALA A 13 -0.31 3.46 0.14
N THR A 14 -0.49 4.30 -0.88
CA THR A 14 0.30 4.24 -2.11
C THR A 14 1.77 4.50 -1.81
N ALA A 15 2.07 5.61 -1.11
CA ALA A 15 3.44 5.91 -0.68
C ALA A 15 4.02 4.81 0.24
N GLY A 16 3.21 4.26 1.14
CA GLY A 16 3.59 3.15 2.00
C GLY A 16 3.94 1.87 1.23
N ALA A 17 3.19 1.55 0.17
CA ALA A 17 3.49 0.43 -0.70
C ALA A 17 4.82 0.64 -1.44
N GLU A 18 5.06 1.83 -2.01
CA GLU A 18 6.33 2.16 -2.67
C GLU A 18 7.52 2.06 -1.70
N ALA A 19 7.36 2.54 -0.48
CA ALA A 19 8.38 2.50 0.57
C ALA A 19 8.75 1.07 1.02
N THR A 20 8.02 0.04 0.58
CA THR A 20 8.39 -1.36 0.86
C THR A 20 9.53 -1.86 -0.01
N GLU A 21 9.77 -1.27 -1.18
CA GLU A 21 10.78 -1.74 -2.13
C GLU A 21 12.18 -1.91 -1.53
N PRO A 22 12.75 -0.96 -0.78
CA PRO A 22 14.09 -1.12 -0.21
C PRO A 22 14.14 -2.05 1.02
N LEU A 23 13.00 -2.54 1.53
CA LEU A 23 12.97 -3.29 2.80
C LEU A 23 13.40 -4.75 2.62
N VAL A 24 14.17 -5.24 3.59
CA VAL A 24 14.39 -6.68 3.76
C VAL A 24 13.21 -7.26 4.54
N ALA A 25 12.48 -8.20 3.92
CA ALA A 25 11.27 -8.78 4.50
C ALA A 25 11.59 -9.64 5.74
N THR A 26 10.91 -9.36 6.86
CA THR A 26 11.05 -10.12 8.12
C THR A 26 9.86 -11.03 8.42
N LYS A 27 8.79 -10.95 7.60
CA LYS A 27 7.54 -11.71 7.74
C LYS A 27 7.07 -12.25 6.39
N GLY A 28 6.16 -13.23 6.42
CA GLY A 28 5.55 -13.82 5.22
C GLY A 28 6.49 -14.71 4.40
N ARG A 29 6.10 -15.07 3.18
CA ARG A 29 6.93 -15.92 2.30
C ARG A 29 8.16 -15.19 1.75
N ALA A 30 8.11 -13.86 1.64
CA ALA A 30 9.23 -13.06 1.15
C ALA A 30 10.45 -13.11 2.09
N SER A 31 10.24 -13.33 3.39
CA SER A 31 11.34 -13.44 4.35
C SER A 31 12.24 -14.65 4.11
N TYR A 32 11.76 -15.67 3.37
CA TYR A 32 12.57 -16.84 3.00
C TYR A 32 13.72 -16.48 2.06
N LEU A 33 13.66 -15.32 1.41
CA LEU A 33 14.67 -14.83 0.47
C LEU A 33 15.76 -13.98 1.14
N GLY A 34 15.60 -13.60 2.41
CA GLY A 34 16.54 -12.73 3.12
C GLY A 34 16.81 -11.43 2.37
N GLU A 35 18.08 -11.03 2.25
CA GLU A 35 18.53 -9.83 1.52
C GLU A 35 18.02 -9.74 0.08
N ARG A 36 17.71 -10.87 -0.56
CA ARG A 36 17.16 -10.90 -1.94
C ARG A 36 15.72 -10.39 -2.04
N SER A 37 15.04 -10.18 -0.91
CA SER A 37 13.71 -9.56 -0.89
C SER A 37 13.76 -8.05 -1.12
N ALA A 38 14.87 -7.39 -0.75
CA ALA A 38 15.05 -5.97 -1.05
C ALA A 38 15.06 -5.72 -2.57
N GLY A 39 14.58 -4.55 -2.98
CA GLY A 39 14.34 -4.16 -4.36
C GLY A 39 13.01 -4.64 -4.94
N HIS A 40 12.13 -5.25 -4.13
CA HIS A 40 10.83 -5.74 -4.58
C HIS A 40 9.70 -5.16 -3.73
N ARG A 41 8.72 -4.54 -4.39
CA ARG A 41 7.52 -4.02 -3.73
C ARG A 41 6.74 -5.16 -3.10
N ASP A 42 6.29 -4.99 -1.86
CA ASP A 42 5.44 -5.97 -1.19
C ASP A 42 4.05 -6.03 -1.87
N PRO A 43 3.62 -7.20 -2.38
CA PRO A 43 2.33 -7.32 -3.05
C PRO A 43 1.13 -7.14 -2.10
N GLY A 44 1.31 -7.41 -0.81
CA GLY A 44 0.27 -7.19 0.21
C GLY A 44 0.00 -5.69 0.39
N ALA A 45 1.05 -4.91 0.61
CA ALA A 45 0.97 -3.45 0.71
C ALA A 45 0.41 -2.82 -0.56
N GLN A 46 0.84 -3.27 -1.75
CA GLN A 46 0.29 -2.80 -3.02
C GLN A 46 -1.21 -3.09 -3.15
N SER A 47 -1.66 -4.26 -2.71
CA SER A 47 -3.10 -4.61 -2.74
C SER A 47 -3.91 -3.75 -1.77
N SER A 48 -3.38 -3.49 -0.57
CA SER A 48 -4.01 -2.57 0.39
C SER A 48 -4.11 -1.14 -0.14
N ALA A 49 -3.09 -0.66 -0.84
CA ALA A 49 -3.14 0.65 -1.51
C ALA A 49 -4.27 0.72 -2.55
N LEU A 50 -4.40 -0.31 -3.40
CA LEU A 50 -5.47 -0.38 -4.40
C LEU A 50 -6.87 -0.37 -3.76
N LEU A 51 -7.05 -1.07 -2.63
CA LEU A 51 -8.32 -1.06 -1.90
C LEU A 51 -8.67 0.35 -1.37
N LEU A 52 -7.68 1.07 -0.84
CA LEU A 52 -7.90 2.43 -0.32
C LEU A 52 -8.13 3.45 -1.45
N VAL A 53 -7.46 3.30 -2.59
CA VAL A 53 -7.74 4.09 -3.80
C VAL A 53 -9.19 3.90 -4.23
N ALA A 54 -9.66 2.64 -4.35
CA ALA A 54 -11.04 2.36 -4.72
C ALA A 54 -12.05 2.90 -3.69
N ALA A 55 -11.72 2.83 -2.39
CA ALA A 55 -12.55 3.41 -1.34
C ALA A 55 -12.63 4.94 -1.43
N ALA A 56 -11.53 5.62 -1.74
CA ALA A 56 -11.51 7.07 -1.96
C ALA A 56 -12.37 7.48 -3.15
N GLU A 57 -12.22 6.81 -4.29
CA GLU A 57 -13.04 7.02 -5.48
C GLU A 57 -14.53 6.83 -5.18
N ALA A 58 -14.89 5.77 -4.44
CA ALA A 58 -16.26 5.51 -4.04
C ALA A 58 -16.81 6.57 -3.07
N ALA A 59 -15.98 7.10 -2.16
CA ALA A 59 -16.38 8.14 -1.21
C ALA A 59 -16.59 9.50 -1.89
N GLU A 60 -15.77 9.83 -2.89
CA GLU A 60 -15.92 11.06 -3.68
C GLU A 60 -17.15 11.01 -4.59
N ALA A 61 -17.49 9.85 -5.16
CA ALA A 61 -18.70 9.71 -5.97
C ALA A 61 -20.02 9.90 -5.18
N GLN A 62 -19.96 9.85 -3.84
CA GLN A 62 -21.10 10.03 -2.94
C GLN A 62 -21.15 11.43 -2.31
N ALA A 63 -20.14 12.27 -2.53
CA ALA A 63 -20.03 13.62 -1.98
C ALA A 63 -20.66 14.66 -2.90
#